data_AF-A0A525BW29-F1
#
_entry.id   AF-A0A525BW29-F1
#
_cell.length_a   1.000
_cell.length_b   1.000
_cell.length_c   1.000
_cell.angle_alpha   90.00
_cell.angle_beta   90.00
_cell.angle_gamma   90.00
#
_symmetry.space_group_name_H-M   'P 1'
#
loop_
_entity.id
_entity.type
_entity.pdbx_description
1 polymer ?
#
loop_
_entity_poly.entity_id
_entity_poly.type
_entity_poly.pdbx_seq_one_letter_code
_entity_poly.pdbx_strand_id
1 'polypeptide(L)'
;FKDVALYDGRQVAFFKRAQLTAADLALAFDGQGPGRFEDLDRLTIFADNLVPHVLRVDNILIYHEKLCSQIDAGERIAAGSKAEIEIRACALHAVELIKAALNASGKKINAMALDFLLWNRGQQPKYKSLPRHRTRTVFY
;
A
#
# COMPACT_ATOMS: atom_id res chain seq x y z
N PHE A 1 10.38 -2.97 12.61
CA PHE A 1 8.91 -2.96 12.50
C PHE A 1 8.27 -1.59 12.79
N LYS A 2 8.91 -0.66 13.52
CA LYS A 2 8.38 0.70 13.77
C LYS A 2 8.47 1.61 12.52
N ASP A 3 7.71 1.28 11.50
CA ASP A 3 7.55 2.04 10.26
C ASP A 3 6.58 3.22 10.50
N VAL A 4 7.15 4.31 11.01
CA VAL A 4 6.46 5.56 11.34
C VAL A 4 7.27 6.72 10.78
N ALA A 5 6.62 7.62 10.05
CA ALA A 5 7.22 8.82 9.49
C ALA A 5 6.67 10.08 10.18
N LEU A 6 7.40 11.19 10.10
CA LEU A 6 6.95 12.50 10.54
C LEU A 6 6.55 13.33 9.32
N TYR A 7 5.29 13.77 9.27
CA TYR A 7 4.75 14.58 8.18
C TYR A 7 4.08 15.83 8.77
N ASP A 8 4.61 17.01 8.45
CA ASP A 8 4.13 18.30 8.96
C ASP A 8 3.86 18.28 10.50
N GLY A 9 4.80 17.70 11.25
CA GLY A 9 4.74 17.59 12.71
C GLY A 9 3.82 16.47 13.24
N ARG A 10 3.16 15.71 12.38
CA ARG A 10 2.29 14.58 12.76
C ARG A 10 2.97 13.25 12.48
N GLN A 11 2.84 12.30 13.40
CA GLN A 11 3.29 10.93 13.16
C GLN A 11 2.31 10.20 12.24
N VAL A 12 2.82 9.62 11.17
CA VAL A 12 2.09 8.79 10.22
C VAL A 12 2.63 7.37 10.34
N ALA A 13 1.80 6.45 10.81
CA ALA A 13 2.21 5.08 11.05
C ALA A 13 1.72 4.15 9.93
N PHE A 14 2.65 3.49 9.25
CA PHE A 14 2.34 2.54 8.18
C PHE A 14 2.44 1.10 8.66
N PHE A 15 3.40 0.80 9.53
CA PHE A 15 3.62 -0.53 10.10
C PHE A 15 3.60 -1.69 9.07
N LYS A 16 4.05 -1.44 7.83
CA LYS A 16 3.83 -2.35 6.69
C LYS A 16 4.23 -3.79 7.00
N ARG A 17 5.45 -3.99 7.51
CA ARG A 17 5.96 -5.33 7.83
C ARG A 17 5.21 -5.99 8.99
N ALA A 18 4.76 -5.22 9.98
CA ALA A 18 4.00 -5.78 11.10
C ALA A 18 2.60 -6.22 10.65
N GLN A 19 1.93 -5.39 9.83
CA GLN A 19 0.64 -5.74 9.22
C GLN A 19 0.76 -6.97 8.33
N LEU A 20 1.78 -7.01 7.46
CA LEU A 20 2.05 -8.17 6.59
C LEU A 20 2.33 -9.44 7.40
N THR A 21 3.11 -9.36 8.48
CA THR A 21 3.35 -10.53 9.35
C THR A 21 2.05 -11.09 9.94
N ALA A 22 1.13 -10.25 10.41
CA ALA A 22 -0.17 -10.71 10.93
C ALA A 22 -0.99 -11.41 9.83
N ALA A 23 -1.03 -10.83 8.63
CA ALA A 23 -1.73 -11.43 7.48
C ALA A 23 -1.11 -12.76 7.05
N ASP A 24 0.22 -12.84 6.93
CA ASP A 24 0.94 -14.05 6.53
C ASP A 24 0.76 -15.18 7.55
N LEU A 25 0.80 -14.87 8.85
CA LEU A 25 0.54 -15.85 9.90
C LEU A 25 -0.91 -16.35 9.85
N ALA A 26 -1.88 -15.45 9.69
CA ALA A 26 -3.28 -15.85 9.55
C ALA A 26 -3.49 -16.80 8.36
N LEU A 27 -2.88 -16.49 7.21
CA LEU A 27 -2.95 -17.34 6.02
C LEU A 27 -2.23 -18.68 6.21
N ALA A 28 -1.02 -18.68 6.76
CA ALA A 28 -0.21 -19.89 6.90
C ALA A 28 -0.80 -20.91 7.88
N PHE A 29 -1.54 -20.44 8.90
CA PHE A 29 -2.14 -21.27 9.93
C PHE A 29 -3.67 -21.38 9.83
N ASP A 30 -4.27 -20.96 8.70
CA ASP A 30 -5.73 -21.01 8.46
C ASP A 30 -6.55 -20.34 9.59
N GLY A 31 -6.05 -19.22 10.10
CA GLY A 31 -6.67 -18.48 11.21
C GLY A 31 -6.63 -19.19 12.57
N GLN A 32 -5.85 -20.26 12.73
CA GLN A 32 -5.75 -21.04 13.95
C GLN A 32 -4.40 -20.88 14.66
N GLY A 33 -4.35 -21.20 15.95
CA GLY A 33 -3.10 -21.22 16.73
C GLY A 33 -2.31 -19.90 16.60
N PRO A 34 -1.04 -19.93 16.15
CA PRO A 34 -0.23 -18.72 15.94
C PRO A 34 -0.81 -17.72 14.91
N GLY A 35 -1.71 -18.15 14.03
CA GLY A 35 -2.41 -17.29 13.07
C GLY A 35 -3.80 -16.84 13.52
N ARG A 36 -4.20 -17.11 14.76
CA ARG A 36 -5.51 -16.70 15.28
C ARG A 36 -5.53 -15.23 15.63
N PHE A 37 -6.13 -14.43 14.76
CA PHE A 37 -6.39 -13.00 14.95
C PHE A 37 -7.88 -12.73 14.78
N GLU A 38 -8.46 -11.93 15.68
CA GLU A 38 -9.89 -11.57 15.66
C GLU A 38 -10.14 -10.22 14.98
N ASP A 39 -9.07 -9.52 14.59
CA ASP A 39 -9.08 -8.11 14.19
C ASP A 39 -8.35 -7.83 12.86
N LEU A 40 -8.19 -8.86 12.02
CA LEU A 40 -7.56 -8.73 10.69
C LEU A 40 -8.30 -7.77 9.75
N ASP A 41 -9.59 -7.53 10.00
CA ASP A 41 -10.39 -6.54 9.27
C ASP A 41 -9.93 -5.09 9.52
N ARG A 42 -9.18 -4.85 10.59
CA ARG A 42 -8.56 -3.55 10.91
C ARG A 42 -7.24 -3.31 10.19
N LEU A 43 -6.67 -4.33 9.56
CA LEU A 43 -5.49 -4.14 8.72
C LEU A 43 -5.84 -3.22 7.55
N THR A 44 -4.87 -2.43 7.14
CA THR A 44 -4.92 -1.63 5.93
C THR A 44 -4.19 -2.35 4.80
N ILE A 45 -4.08 -1.71 3.63
CA ILE A 45 -3.09 -2.16 2.65
C ILE A 45 -1.67 -2.10 3.21
N PHE A 46 -0.79 -2.93 2.67
CA PHE A 46 0.61 -3.03 3.07
C PHE A 46 1.44 -2.06 2.23
N ALA A 47 1.19 -0.76 2.42
CA ALA A 47 1.68 0.35 1.59
C ALA A 47 3.19 0.30 1.30
N ASP A 48 3.51 -0.34 0.17
CA ASP A 48 4.85 -0.50 -0.41
C ASP A 48 4.96 0.30 -1.72
N ASN A 49 5.72 -0.17 -2.71
CA ASN A 49 5.80 0.47 -4.02
C ASN A 49 4.87 -0.06 -5.10
N LEU A 50 4.27 -1.23 -4.94
CA LEU A 50 3.48 -1.87 -6.00
C LEU A 50 2.03 -1.41 -5.97
N VAL A 51 1.39 -1.39 -4.80
CA VAL A 51 -0.01 -0.96 -4.71
C VAL A 51 -0.18 0.51 -5.13
N PRO A 52 0.62 1.49 -4.66
CA PRO A 52 0.53 2.86 -5.15
C PRO A 52 0.84 2.98 -6.65
N HIS A 53 1.70 2.11 -7.18
CA HIS A 53 2.00 2.06 -8.62
C HIS A 53 0.78 1.61 -9.43
N VAL A 54 0.09 0.56 -8.99
CA VAL A 54 -1.15 0.09 -9.64
C VAL A 54 -2.20 1.20 -9.65
N LEU A 55 -2.39 1.89 -8.53
CA LEU A 55 -3.33 2.99 -8.42
C LEU A 55 -2.95 4.20 -9.31
N ARG A 56 -1.65 4.49 -9.46
CA ARG A 56 -1.15 5.50 -10.41
C ARG A 56 -1.47 5.11 -11.85
N VAL A 57 -1.12 3.88 -12.25
CA VAL A 57 -1.31 3.38 -13.62
C VAL A 57 -2.80 3.30 -14.00
N ASP A 58 -3.67 3.03 -13.03
CA ASP A 58 -5.12 3.02 -13.24
C ASP A 58 -5.78 4.41 -13.06
N ASN A 59 -4.98 5.49 -12.94
CA ASN A 59 -5.42 6.89 -12.79
C ASN A 59 -6.31 7.16 -11.56
N ILE A 60 -6.20 6.32 -10.52
CA ILE A 60 -6.85 6.53 -9.23
C ILE A 60 -6.01 7.52 -8.39
N LEU A 61 -4.69 7.36 -8.42
CA LEU A 61 -3.76 8.35 -7.86
C LEU A 61 -3.18 9.20 -8.98
N ILE A 62 -3.31 10.51 -8.84
CA ILE A 62 -2.77 11.50 -9.78
C ILE A 62 -1.66 12.25 -9.06
N TYR A 63 -0.45 12.17 -9.59
CA TYR A 63 0.72 12.84 -9.03
C TYR A 63 1.02 14.13 -9.78
N HIS A 64 1.68 15.06 -9.09
CA HIS A 64 2.23 16.24 -9.75
C HIS A 64 3.25 15.83 -10.82
N GLU A 65 3.30 16.57 -11.94
CA GLU A 65 4.13 16.26 -13.11
C GLU A 65 5.60 15.96 -12.73
N LYS A 66 6.20 16.84 -11.92
CA LYS A 66 7.57 16.65 -11.39
C LYS A 66 7.79 15.27 -10.74
N LEU A 67 6.84 14.79 -9.95
CA LEU A 67 6.94 13.49 -9.28
C LEU A 67 6.78 12.34 -10.29
N CYS A 68 5.87 12.49 -11.26
CA CYS A 68 5.77 11.56 -12.38
C CYS A 68 7.09 11.45 -13.14
N SER A 69 7.68 12.57 -13.58
CA SER A 69 8.94 12.59 -14.32
C SER A 69 10.08 11.93 -13.54
N GLN A 70 10.18 12.18 -12.22
CA GLN A 70 11.17 11.54 -11.36
C GLN A 70 11.00 10.01 -11.32
N ILE A 71 9.76 9.53 -11.14
CA ILE A 71 9.46 8.09 -11.15
C ILE A 71 9.77 7.49 -12.54
N ASP A 72 9.41 8.21 -13.60
CA ASP A 72 9.53 7.73 -14.99
C ASP A 72 10.99 7.65 -15.44
N ALA A 73 11.85 8.54 -14.93
CA ALA A 73 13.30 8.46 -15.06
C ALA A 73 13.94 7.33 -14.21
N GLY A 74 13.14 6.64 -13.37
CA GLY A 74 13.64 5.59 -12.48
C GLY A 74 14.51 6.12 -11.33
N GLU A 75 14.42 7.42 -11.05
CA GLU A 75 15.15 8.08 -9.98
C GLU A 75 14.64 7.65 -8.60
N ARG A 76 15.51 7.77 -7.60
CA ARG A 76 15.16 7.40 -6.23
C ARG A 76 14.38 8.53 -5.56
N ILE A 77 13.33 8.15 -4.86
CA ILE A 77 12.65 9.00 -3.88
C ILE A 77 13.26 8.69 -2.51
N ALA A 78 13.66 9.73 -1.78
CA ALA A 78 14.26 9.55 -0.47
C ALA A 78 13.23 9.01 0.53
N ALA A 79 13.64 8.03 1.35
CA ALA A 79 12.81 7.51 2.43
C ALA A 79 12.53 8.62 3.46
N GLY A 80 11.28 8.73 3.91
CA GLY A 80 10.85 9.79 4.83
C GLY A 80 10.73 11.17 4.18
N SER A 81 10.92 11.28 2.86
CA SER A 81 10.59 12.51 2.15
C SER A 81 9.08 12.70 2.07
N LYS A 82 8.66 13.95 1.90
CA LYS A 82 7.24 14.31 1.72
C LYS A 82 6.57 13.45 0.63
N ALA A 83 7.23 13.32 -0.53
CA ALA A 83 6.72 12.54 -1.66
C ALA A 83 6.58 11.04 -1.32
N GLU A 84 7.55 10.42 -0.65
CA GLU A 84 7.46 9.01 -0.27
C GLU A 84 6.32 8.76 0.73
N ILE A 85 6.18 9.64 1.72
CA ILE A 85 5.11 9.55 2.72
C ILE A 85 3.74 9.76 2.06
N GLU A 86 3.60 10.77 1.20
CA GLU A 86 2.35 11.08 0.50
C GLU A 86 1.92 9.94 -0.42
N ILE A 87 2.83 9.36 -1.21
CA ILE A 87 2.52 8.22 -2.09
C ILE A 87 1.90 7.08 -1.28
N ARG A 88 2.50 6.73 -0.14
CA ARG A 88 2.05 5.62 0.71
C ARG A 88 0.74 5.94 1.43
N ALA A 89 0.63 7.15 2.00
CA ALA A 89 -0.56 7.58 2.72
C ALA A 89 -1.78 7.74 1.81
N CYS A 90 -1.60 8.36 0.64
CA CYS A 90 -2.66 8.52 -0.35
C CYS A 90 -3.10 7.18 -0.92
N ALA A 91 -2.19 6.23 -1.16
CA ALA A 91 -2.57 4.88 -1.59
C ALA A 91 -3.42 4.17 -0.53
N LEU A 92 -3.02 4.24 0.74
CA LEU A 92 -3.80 3.66 1.83
C LEU A 92 -5.19 4.27 1.89
N HIS A 93 -5.27 5.60 1.86
CA HIS A 93 -6.55 6.31 1.90
C HIS A 93 -7.43 5.97 0.69
N ALA A 94 -6.87 5.93 -0.51
CA ALA A 94 -7.60 5.56 -1.73
C ALA A 94 -8.21 4.15 -1.62
N VAL A 95 -7.48 3.18 -1.05
CA VAL A 95 -8.02 1.83 -0.87
C VAL A 95 -9.09 1.77 0.22
N GLU A 96 -8.98 2.58 1.27
CA GLU A 96 -10.06 2.72 2.26
C GLU A 96 -11.35 3.28 1.64
N LEU A 97 -11.23 4.24 0.71
CA LEU A 97 -12.37 4.77 -0.05
C LEU A 97 -12.97 3.70 -0.99
N ILE A 98 -12.13 2.93 -1.68
CA ILE A 98 -12.57 1.80 -2.53
C ILE A 98 -13.30 0.75 -1.70
N LYS A 99 -12.76 0.39 -0.53
CA LYS A 99 -13.38 -0.53 0.43
C LYS A 99 -14.77 -0.04 0.83
N ALA A 100 -14.89 1.22 1.22
CA ALA A 100 -16.16 1.81 1.62
C ALA A 100 -17.19 1.78 0.48
N ALA A 101 -16.79 2.15 -0.74
CA ALA A 101 -17.67 2.14 -1.92
C ALA A 101 -18.15 0.72 -2.31
N LEU A 102 -17.25 -0.28 -2.23
CA LEU A 102 -17.62 -1.67 -2.50
C LEU A 102 -18.57 -2.22 -1.43
N ASN A 103 -18.30 -1.95 -0.15
CA ASN A 103 -19.18 -2.36 0.94
C ASN A 103 -20.56 -1.70 0.84
N ALA A 104 -20.63 -0.41 0.48
CA ALA A 104 -21.89 0.30 0.25
C ALA A 104 -22.71 -0.28 -0.92
N SER A 105 -22.05 -0.89 -1.91
CA SER A 105 -22.72 -1.60 -3.03
C SER A 105 -23.03 -3.08 -2.73
N GLY A 106 -22.86 -3.52 -1.48
CA GLY A 106 -23.16 -4.88 -1.04
C GLY A 106 -22.03 -5.90 -1.25
N LYS A 107 -20.89 -5.48 -1.82
CA LYS A 107 -19.70 -6.33 -2.00
C LYS A 107 -18.83 -6.26 -0.76
N LYS A 108 -19.06 -7.17 0.19
CA LYS A 108 -18.28 -7.26 1.43
C LYS A 108 -16.80 -7.53 1.13
N ILE A 109 -15.94 -6.59 1.48
CA ILE A 109 -14.49 -6.70 1.30
C ILE A 109 -13.74 -5.93 2.41
N ASN A 110 -12.54 -6.40 2.76
CA ASN A 110 -11.62 -5.71 3.66
C ASN A 110 -10.38 -5.19 2.91
N ALA A 111 -9.57 -4.33 3.55
CA ALA A 111 -8.41 -3.73 2.89
C ALA A 111 -7.30 -4.74 2.60
N MET A 112 -7.12 -5.76 3.45
CA MET A 112 -6.19 -6.87 3.21
C MET A 112 -6.51 -7.63 1.90
N ALA A 113 -7.79 -7.93 1.65
CA ALA A 113 -8.20 -8.58 0.40
C ALA A 113 -8.00 -7.67 -0.82
N LEU A 114 -8.25 -6.36 -0.68
CA LEU A 114 -7.94 -5.38 -1.72
C LEU A 114 -6.45 -5.27 -1.99
N ASP A 115 -5.60 -5.33 -0.96
CA ASP A 115 -4.14 -5.35 -1.10
C ASP A 115 -3.71 -6.54 -1.96
N PHE A 116 -4.13 -7.76 -1.62
CA PHE A 116 -3.80 -8.95 -2.42
C PHE A 116 -4.31 -8.86 -3.86
N LEU A 117 -5.50 -8.30 -4.08
CA LEU A 117 -6.04 -8.10 -5.42
C LEU A 117 -5.17 -7.13 -6.22
N LEU A 118 -4.86 -5.96 -5.65
CA LEU A 118 -4.07 -4.91 -6.30
C LEU A 118 -2.62 -5.37 -6.52
N TRP A 119 -2.03 -6.06 -5.55
CA TRP A 119 -0.69 -6.62 -5.64
C TRP A 119 -0.60 -7.63 -6.80
N ASN A 120 -1.53 -8.59 -6.87
CA ASN A 120 -1.59 -9.56 -7.97
C ASN A 120 -1.83 -8.88 -9.33
N ARG A 121 -2.68 -7.86 -9.39
CA ARG A 121 -2.90 -7.04 -10.59
C ARG A 121 -1.60 -6.37 -11.05
N GLY A 122 -0.79 -5.86 -10.12
CA GLY A 122 0.52 -5.26 -10.38
C GLY A 122 1.54 -6.20 -11.04
N GLN A 123 1.30 -7.51 -11.01
CA GLN A 123 2.17 -8.49 -11.65
C GLN A 123 1.96 -8.59 -13.18
N GLN A 124 0.88 -8.02 -13.72
CA GLN A 124 0.53 -8.10 -15.14
C GLN A 124 1.46 -7.22 -16.01
N PRO A 125 1.67 -7.57 -17.30
CA PRO A 125 2.59 -6.84 -18.19
C PRO A 125 2.34 -5.33 -18.27
N LYS A 126 1.08 -4.88 -18.28
CA LYS A 126 0.67 -3.46 -18.29
C LYS A 126 1.32 -2.66 -17.15
N TYR A 127 1.39 -3.23 -15.95
CA TYR A 127 1.94 -2.54 -14.78
C TYR A 127 3.46 -2.65 -14.76
N LYS A 128 4.02 -3.76 -15.21
CA LYS A 128 5.47 -3.98 -15.28
C LYS A 128 6.16 -3.17 -16.38
N SER A 129 5.44 -2.76 -17.42
CA SER A 129 5.98 -1.93 -18.50
C SER A 129 6.21 -0.47 -18.09
N LEU A 130 5.69 -0.05 -16.94
CA LEU A 130 5.88 1.30 -16.40
C LEU A 130 6.71 1.27 -15.12
N PRO A 131 7.60 2.25 -14.92
CA PRO A 131 8.41 2.32 -13.71
C PRO A 131 7.54 2.67 -12.50
N ARG A 132 7.76 1.94 -11.41
CA ARG A 132 7.25 2.25 -10.07
C ARG A 132 8.22 3.14 -9.32
N HIS A 133 7.73 3.87 -8.33
CA HIS A 133 8.59 4.65 -7.46
C HIS A 133 9.63 3.77 -6.75
N ARG A 134 10.84 4.30 -6.55
CA ARG A 134 11.96 3.57 -5.94
C ARG A 134 12.42 4.28 -4.68
N THR A 135 12.25 3.62 -3.55
CA THR A 135 12.72 4.09 -2.24
C THR A 135 13.68 3.06 -1.69
N ARG A 136 14.85 3.49 -1.20
CA ARG A 136 15.76 2.60 -0.45
C ARG A 136 15.42 2.71 1.03
N THR A 137 14.83 1.66 1.59
CA THR A 137 14.39 1.61 3.00
C THR A 137 14.46 0.19 3.54
N VAL A 138 14.39 0.04 4.87
CA VAL A 138 14.31 -1.26 5.57
C VAL A 138 12.87 -1.70 5.81
N PHE A 139 11.90 -0.84 5.48
CA PHE A 139 10.49 -1.05 5.77
C PHE A 139 9.73 -1.76 4.64
N TYR A 140 10.20 -1.73 3.39
CA TYR A 140 9.62 -2.44 2.26
C TYR A 140 10.59 -2.54 1.08
#